data_AF-T2JLB6-F1
#
_entry.id   AF-T2JLB6-F1
#
_cell.length_a   1.000
_cell.length_b   1.000
_cell.length_c   1.000
_cell.angle_alpha   90.00
_cell.angle_beta   90.00
_cell.angle_gamma   90.00
#
_symmetry.space_group_name_H-M   'P 1'
#
loop_
_entity.id
_entity.type
_entity.pdbx_description
1 polymer ?
#
loop_
_entity_poly.entity_id
_entity_poly.type
_entity_poly.pdbx_seq_one_letter_code
_entity_poly.pdbx_strand_id
1 'polypeptide(L)'
;MNGIRDEGEPFTYTDSNGDYDLDIPLVVFDTNQNGQLDNREGHFVAIGGIDTSSRLVYSSPFYGFSNWGVITPLTTLTYQIWELGSTPVPQASQLVLQAFGLADADIDLSQFDPIEAMDEGDVNGVEVYATHIKVQSMLELTNTFFTEFLEAGGITPNRAELSEAVIEIFAKQIIDNPNPDIWTDSEALLESYTALLTELIPSADELPNGYPISEEDLNTAFEVWSEVVATVFDVVEQEITKLDIDAVLEGIVPTKTLVQEDLVNLISSMGNGTSTPEETLAVLDELRDDIIDDPITEEVVSFGTTGDDILDAAIAPDFDGIDDLLFAGSGNDLIDTTSSIGGNRLYGGSGDDTFFLGDNNRAFGGSGDDTFYLLGDLNVITGGMGADQFWLTLGEVPNDLDTITDFEIGVDTLGIGGLGVSFEDLTLTQQGNDTLITSNGEELGLLLGIQANQLNENDFTFG
;
A
#
# COMPACT_ATOMS: atom_id res chain seq x y z
N MET A 1 6.76 -17.64 17.26
CA MET A 1 6.99 -16.33 17.90
C MET A 1 5.64 -15.78 18.32
N ASN A 2 5.56 -14.83 19.25
CA ASN A 2 4.29 -14.23 19.69
C ASN A 2 4.10 -12.82 19.08
N GLY A 3 4.65 -12.58 17.89
CA GLY A 3 4.66 -11.25 17.24
C GLY A 3 5.52 -10.19 17.95
N ILE A 4 6.18 -10.52 19.06
CA ILE A 4 7.12 -9.65 19.77
C ILE A 4 8.51 -10.26 19.63
N ARG A 5 9.48 -9.48 19.16
CA ARG A 5 10.85 -9.96 19.00
C ARG A 5 11.52 -10.19 20.36
N ASP A 6 11.85 -11.44 20.64
CA ASP A 6 12.61 -11.84 21.82
C ASP A 6 14.14 -11.78 21.59
N GLU A 7 14.90 -11.71 22.69
CA GLU A 7 16.37 -11.73 22.64
C GLU A 7 16.86 -13.07 22.06
N GLY A 8 17.47 -13.02 20.88
CA GLY A 8 18.02 -14.19 20.19
C GLY A 8 17.16 -14.72 19.03
N GLU A 9 15.99 -14.12 18.77
CA GLU A 9 15.21 -14.43 17.56
C GLU A 9 15.89 -13.84 16.31
N PRO A 10 16.08 -14.64 15.24
CA PRO A 10 16.51 -14.16 13.94
C PRO A 10 15.50 -13.17 13.36
N PHE A 11 16.00 -12.17 12.64
CA PHE A 11 15.17 -11.18 11.95
C PHE A 11 15.89 -10.68 10.69
N THR A 12 15.13 -10.21 9.72
CA THR A 12 15.59 -9.57 8.49
C THR A 12 14.59 -8.49 8.07
N TYR A 13 14.87 -7.80 6.97
CA TYR A 13 13.94 -6.86 6.34
C TYR A 13 13.62 -7.35 4.94
N THR A 14 12.38 -7.11 4.49
CA THR A 14 12.03 -7.25 3.07
C THR A 14 12.60 -6.08 2.29
N ASP A 15 12.97 -6.30 1.03
CA ASP A 15 13.32 -5.23 0.10
C ASP A 15 12.07 -4.63 -0.57
N SER A 16 12.27 -3.76 -1.58
CA SER A 16 11.20 -3.08 -2.32
C SER A 16 10.32 -4.02 -3.15
N ASN A 17 10.75 -5.27 -3.38
CA ASN A 17 9.97 -6.28 -4.09
C ASN A 17 9.28 -7.25 -3.12
N GLY A 18 9.44 -7.06 -1.80
CA GLY A 18 8.94 -7.98 -0.79
C GLY A 18 9.85 -9.20 -0.55
N ASP A 19 11.00 -9.28 -1.21
CA ASP A 19 11.96 -10.37 -1.06
C ASP A 19 12.73 -10.25 0.25
N TYR A 20 13.09 -11.38 0.86
CA TYR A 20 13.87 -11.40 2.10
C TYR A 20 14.84 -12.57 2.17
N ASP A 21 15.97 -12.38 2.85
CA ASP A 21 16.91 -13.44 3.23
C ASP A 21 17.01 -13.49 4.76
N LEU A 22 16.53 -14.59 5.35
CA LEU A 22 16.54 -14.82 6.79
C LEU A 22 17.42 -16.02 7.13
N ASP A 23 18.63 -15.76 7.61
CA ASP A 23 19.55 -16.81 8.07
C ASP A 23 19.10 -17.35 9.44
N ILE A 24 18.62 -18.59 9.46
CA ILE A 24 18.15 -19.27 10.67
C ILE A 24 19.21 -20.29 11.13
N PRO A 25 19.80 -20.11 12.32
CA PRO A 25 20.75 -21.07 12.86
C PRO A 25 20.08 -22.40 13.23
N LEU A 26 20.07 -23.37 12.31
CA LEU A 26 19.46 -24.70 12.54
C LEU A 26 20.05 -25.40 13.78
N VAL A 27 21.31 -25.15 14.13
CA VAL A 27 21.91 -25.69 15.37
C VAL A 27 21.15 -25.30 16.65
N VAL A 28 20.42 -24.19 16.62
CA VAL A 28 19.60 -23.68 17.74
C VAL A 28 18.14 -24.08 17.56
N PHE A 29 17.60 -23.93 16.35
CA PHE A 29 16.16 -24.00 16.11
C PHE A 29 15.67 -25.37 15.59
N ASP A 30 16.50 -26.16 14.91
CA ASP A 30 16.16 -27.55 14.54
C ASP A 30 16.32 -28.46 15.77
N THR A 31 15.27 -28.52 16.58
CA THR A 31 15.24 -29.24 17.85
C THR A 31 15.29 -30.74 17.69
N ASN A 32 14.83 -31.27 16.55
CA ASN A 32 14.82 -32.70 16.28
C ASN A 32 16.02 -33.19 15.44
N GLN A 33 16.88 -32.27 15.01
CA GLN A 33 18.15 -32.50 14.31
C GLN A 33 17.96 -33.22 12.97
N ASN A 34 16.86 -32.97 12.26
CA ASN A 34 16.62 -33.55 10.93
C ASN A 34 17.26 -32.73 9.79
N GLY A 35 17.86 -31.59 10.11
CA GLY A 35 18.50 -30.68 9.16
C GLY A 35 17.53 -29.70 8.49
N GLN A 36 16.30 -29.58 8.98
CA GLN A 36 15.25 -28.69 8.48
C GLN A 36 14.57 -28.01 9.66
N LEU A 37 13.97 -26.85 9.43
CA LEU A 37 13.11 -26.21 10.42
C LEU A 37 11.68 -26.71 10.22
N ASP A 38 11.12 -27.39 11.22
CA ASP A 38 9.74 -27.86 11.18
C ASP A 38 8.77 -26.83 11.78
N ASN A 39 7.50 -26.86 11.38
CA ASN A 39 6.46 -25.95 11.90
C ASN A 39 6.22 -26.08 13.43
N ARG A 40 6.68 -27.18 14.04
CA ARG A 40 6.64 -27.36 15.50
C ARG A 40 7.80 -26.70 16.23
N GLU A 41 8.79 -26.25 15.49
CA GLU A 41 10.05 -25.68 15.97
C GLU A 41 10.08 -24.16 15.79
N GLY A 42 9.27 -23.65 14.85
CA GLY A 42 9.03 -22.23 14.68
C GLY A 42 7.96 -21.96 13.62
N HIS A 43 7.75 -20.68 13.37
CA HIS A 43 7.00 -20.14 12.24
C HIS A 43 7.58 -18.76 11.90
N PHE A 44 7.26 -18.23 10.73
CA PHE A 44 7.63 -16.88 10.34
C PHE A 44 6.54 -15.89 10.70
N VAL A 45 6.97 -14.70 11.14
CA VAL A 45 6.09 -13.57 11.39
C VAL A 45 6.61 -12.38 10.59
N ALA A 46 5.80 -11.87 9.68
CA ALA A 46 6.01 -10.57 9.06
C ALA A 46 5.20 -9.52 9.83
N ILE A 47 5.84 -8.42 10.20
CA ILE A 47 5.24 -7.33 10.98
C ILE A 47 5.66 -5.98 10.41
N GLY A 48 4.71 -5.05 10.31
CA GLY A 48 4.97 -3.72 9.75
C GLY A 48 5.19 -3.79 8.25
N GLY A 49 5.98 -2.84 7.76
CA GLY A 49 6.22 -2.66 6.33
C GLY A 49 5.27 -1.64 5.72
N ILE A 50 5.57 -1.31 4.47
CA ILE A 50 4.80 -0.41 3.64
C ILE A 50 4.40 -1.22 2.44
N ASP A 51 3.10 -1.24 2.13
CA ASP A 51 2.62 -1.82 0.88
C ASP A 51 3.21 -1.03 -0.29
N THR A 52 3.88 -1.69 -1.21
CA THR A 52 4.67 -1.00 -2.25
C THR A 52 3.80 -0.31 -3.29
N SER A 53 2.56 -0.78 -3.50
CA SER A 53 1.64 -0.21 -4.48
C SER A 53 0.82 0.93 -3.89
N SER A 54 0.35 0.83 -2.65
CA SER A 54 -0.48 1.87 -2.02
C SER A 54 0.27 2.76 -1.02
N ARG A 55 1.52 2.44 -0.68
CA ARG A 55 2.33 3.08 0.38
C ARG A 55 1.66 3.11 1.77
N LEU A 56 0.61 2.32 1.96
CA LEU A 56 -0.06 2.18 3.25
C LEU A 56 0.79 1.34 4.20
N VAL A 57 0.84 1.77 5.46
CA VAL A 57 1.48 1.01 6.52
C VAL A 57 0.51 -0.08 6.97
N TYR A 58 1.00 -1.31 7.04
CA TYR A 58 0.23 -2.41 7.60
C TYR A 58 0.69 -2.73 9.02
N SER A 59 -0.25 -2.85 9.96
CA SER A 59 0.06 -2.98 11.39
C SER A 59 -0.14 -4.39 11.95
N SER A 60 -1.02 -5.18 11.33
CA SER A 60 -1.30 -6.55 11.77
C SER A 60 -0.20 -7.54 11.31
N PRO A 61 0.08 -8.61 12.06
CA PRO A 61 1.09 -9.60 11.67
C PRO A 61 0.57 -10.58 10.63
N PHE A 62 1.46 -11.00 9.73
CA PHE A 62 1.24 -12.18 8.89
C PHE A 62 2.07 -13.38 9.36
N TYR A 63 1.49 -14.57 9.26
CA TYR A 63 2.11 -15.82 9.67
C TYR A 63 2.39 -16.73 8.47
N GLY A 64 3.59 -17.31 8.45
CA GLY A 64 4.02 -18.29 7.46
C GLY A 64 4.57 -19.54 8.12
N PHE A 65 4.37 -20.69 7.47
CA PHE A 65 5.01 -21.93 7.91
C PHE A 65 6.53 -21.86 7.67
N SER A 66 7.31 -22.49 8.54
CA SER A 66 8.78 -22.48 8.47
C SER A 66 9.38 -23.07 7.20
N ASN A 67 8.58 -23.82 6.44
CA ASN A 67 8.98 -24.48 5.21
C ASN A 67 8.27 -23.94 3.96
N TRP A 68 7.57 -22.80 4.06
CA TRP A 68 6.90 -22.13 2.94
C TRP A 68 7.73 -20.93 2.47
N GLY A 69 7.63 -20.61 1.18
CA GLY A 69 8.39 -19.53 0.54
C GLY A 69 7.73 -18.16 0.64
N VAL A 70 6.44 -18.09 0.99
CA VAL A 70 5.66 -16.86 1.02
C VAL A 70 4.99 -16.65 2.38
N ILE A 71 4.79 -15.39 2.76
CA ILE A 71 4.08 -14.96 3.97
C ILE A 71 3.00 -13.96 3.53
N THR A 72 1.74 -14.35 3.61
CA THR A 72 0.60 -13.59 3.08
C THR A 72 -0.61 -13.63 4.01
N PRO A 73 -1.66 -12.83 3.77
CA PRO A 73 -2.92 -12.95 4.49
C PRO A 73 -3.51 -14.38 4.46
N LEU A 74 -3.36 -15.10 3.35
CA LEU A 74 -3.88 -16.47 3.20
C LEU A 74 -3.02 -17.51 3.91
N THR A 75 -1.69 -17.35 3.91
CA THR A 75 -0.82 -18.23 4.73
C THR A 75 -1.11 -18.04 6.22
N THR A 76 -1.46 -16.82 6.63
CA THR A 76 -1.80 -16.46 8.01
C THR A 76 -3.00 -17.24 8.51
N LEU A 77 -4.12 -17.22 7.77
CA LEU A 77 -5.31 -17.99 8.10
C LEU A 77 -5.03 -19.51 8.04
N THR A 78 -4.23 -19.95 7.07
CA THR A 78 -3.87 -21.38 6.95
C THR A 78 -3.06 -21.85 8.16
N TYR A 79 -2.08 -21.05 8.60
CA TYR A 79 -1.28 -21.31 9.78
C TYR A 79 -2.17 -21.41 11.02
N GLN A 80 -3.08 -20.45 11.22
CA GLN A 80 -3.94 -20.44 12.39
C GLN A 80 -4.90 -21.64 12.44
N ILE A 81 -5.47 -22.04 11.30
CA ILE A 81 -6.31 -23.24 11.21
C ILE A 81 -5.52 -24.50 11.59
N TRP A 82 -4.25 -24.58 11.19
CA TRP A 82 -3.37 -25.68 11.58
C TRP A 82 -2.99 -25.63 13.07
N GLU A 83 -2.68 -24.45 13.61
CA GLU A 83 -2.28 -24.23 15.01
C GLU A 83 -3.40 -24.59 16.00
N LEU A 84 -4.66 -24.40 15.61
CA LEU A 84 -5.83 -24.90 16.35
C LEU A 84 -5.83 -26.45 16.51
N GLY A 85 -4.91 -27.15 15.84
CA GLY A 85 -4.44 -28.49 16.19
C GLY A 85 -5.30 -29.64 15.65
N SER A 86 -6.38 -29.33 14.94
CA SER A 86 -7.34 -30.33 14.44
C SER A 86 -7.25 -30.57 12.93
N THR A 87 -6.55 -29.72 12.19
CA THR A 87 -6.57 -29.70 10.73
C THR A 87 -5.15 -29.84 10.16
N PRO A 88 -4.82 -30.90 9.41
CA PRO A 88 -3.56 -31.03 8.68
C PRO A 88 -3.37 -29.91 7.64
N VAL A 89 -2.12 -29.49 7.40
CA VAL A 89 -1.78 -28.36 6.50
C VAL A 89 -2.49 -28.42 5.13
N PRO A 90 -2.49 -29.55 4.36
CA PRO A 90 -3.17 -29.56 3.07
C PRO A 90 -4.69 -29.36 3.17
N GLN A 91 -5.31 -29.76 4.28
CA GLN A 91 -6.73 -29.54 4.52
C GLN A 91 -6.98 -28.10 4.96
N ALA A 92 -6.09 -27.51 5.76
CA ALA A 92 -6.15 -26.11 6.15
C ALA A 92 -6.08 -25.20 4.91
N SER A 93 -5.15 -25.45 3.98
CA SER A 93 -5.03 -24.69 2.73
C SER A 93 -6.31 -24.77 1.90
N GLN A 94 -6.91 -25.96 1.79
CA GLN A 94 -8.15 -26.15 1.04
C GLN A 94 -9.35 -25.45 1.68
N LEU A 95 -9.44 -25.43 3.01
CA LEU A 95 -10.49 -24.67 3.71
C LEU A 95 -10.36 -23.17 3.45
N VAL A 96 -9.14 -22.63 3.48
CA VAL A 96 -8.89 -21.21 3.18
C VAL A 96 -9.24 -20.90 1.73
N LEU A 97 -8.76 -21.69 0.76
CA LEU A 97 -9.10 -21.50 -0.65
C LEU A 97 -10.62 -21.58 -0.87
N GLN A 98 -11.30 -22.55 -0.25
CA GLN A 98 -12.75 -22.69 -0.35
C GLN A 98 -13.49 -21.49 0.26
N ALA A 99 -13.05 -21.02 1.43
CA ALA A 99 -13.66 -19.87 2.10
C ALA A 99 -13.59 -18.59 1.26
N PHE A 100 -12.64 -18.47 0.33
CA PHE A 100 -12.51 -17.29 -0.53
C PHE A 100 -12.82 -17.56 -2.01
N GLY A 101 -13.45 -18.69 -2.32
CA GLY A 101 -13.90 -19.00 -3.70
C GLY A 101 -12.77 -19.44 -4.65
N LEU A 102 -11.58 -19.73 -4.12
CA LEU A 102 -10.38 -20.09 -4.87
C LEU A 102 -10.15 -21.62 -4.96
N ALA A 103 -11.08 -22.44 -4.47
CA ALA A 103 -10.89 -23.90 -4.37
C ALA A 103 -10.77 -24.63 -5.72
N ASP A 104 -11.29 -24.04 -6.80
CA ASP A 104 -11.24 -24.62 -8.14
C ASP A 104 -9.97 -24.20 -8.93
N ALA A 105 -9.17 -23.28 -8.39
CA ALA A 105 -7.93 -22.79 -9.00
C ALA A 105 -6.70 -23.64 -8.61
N ASP A 106 -5.71 -23.69 -9.49
CA ASP A 106 -4.45 -24.44 -9.26
C ASP A 106 -3.46 -23.57 -8.46
N ILE A 107 -3.81 -23.28 -7.20
CA ILE A 107 -3.06 -22.39 -6.31
C ILE A 107 -2.35 -23.20 -5.22
N ASP A 108 -1.02 -23.04 -5.13
CA ASP A 108 -0.21 -23.57 -4.04
C ASP A 108 0.20 -22.45 -3.08
N LEU A 109 -0.56 -22.28 -1.99
CA LEU A 109 -0.32 -21.25 -0.97
C LEU A 109 1.08 -21.31 -0.33
N SER A 110 1.86 -22.38 -0.52
CA SER A 110 3.23 -22.45 -0.01
C SER A 110 4.26 -21.66 -0.83
N GLN A 111 3.91 -21.24 -2.05
CA GLN A 111 4.84 -20.60 -2.98
C GLN A 111 4.19 -19.68 -4.01
N PHE A 112 2.85 -19.52 -4.01
CA PHE A 112 2.15 -18.74 -5.02
C PHE A 112 2.45 -17.24 -4.87
N ASP A 113 3.04 -16.65 -5.90
CA ASP A 113 3.25 -15.21 -6.04
C ASP A 113 2.18 -14.64 -6.99
N PRO A 114 1.23 -13.83 -6.50
CA PRO A 114 0.20 -13.26 -7.35
C PRO A 114 0.71 -12.18 -8.31
N ILE A 115 1.81 -11.49 -8.00
CA ILE A 115 2.37 -10.44 -8.85
C ILE A 115 3.09 -11.10 -10.03
N GLU A 116 3.96 -12.07 -9.77
CA GLU A 116 4.61 -12.85 -10.82
C GLU A 116 3.56 -13.54 -11.71
N ALA A 117 2.50 -14.10 -11.13
CA ALA A 117 1.41 -14.71 -11.88
C ALA A 117 0.69 -13.71 -12.80
N MET A 118 0.47 -12.47 -12.36
CA MET A 118 -0.11 -11.41 -13.20
C MET A 118 0.82 -11.02 -14.36
N ASP A 119 2.14 -10.88 -14.11
CA ASP A 119 3.14 -10.59 -15.14
C ASP A 119 3.21 -11.70 -16.22
N GLU A 120 2.93 -12.95 -15.82
CA GLU A 120 2.81 -14.09 -16.73
C GLU A 120 1.45 -14.18 -17.46
N GLY A 121 0.49 -13.31 -17.10
CA GLY A 121 -0.86 -13.27 -17.65
C GLY A 121 -1.81 -14.33 -17.06
N ASP A 122 -1.51 -14.87 -15.89
CA ASP A 122 -2.40 -15.79 -15.15
C ASP A 122 -3.43 -15.01 -14.32
N VAL A 123 -4.71 -15.20 -14.65
CA VAL A 123 -5.85 -14.60 -13.96
C VAL A 123 -5.95 -15.02 -12.49
N ASN A 124 -5.38 -16.16 -12.09
CA ASN A 124 -5.33 -16.55 -10.69
C ASN A 124 -4.50 -15.54 -9.85
N GLY A 125 -3.51 -14.88 -10.46
CA GLY A 125 -2.75 -13.81 -9.81
C GLY A 125 -3.66 -12.66 -9.36
N VAL A 126 -4.57 -12.25 -10.24
CA VAL A 126 -5.58 -11.20 -9.97
C VAL A 126 -6.51 -11.62 -8.83
N GLU A 127 -7.05 -12.84 -8.87
CA GLU A 127 -7.99 -13.35 -7.86
C GLU A 127 -7.33 -13.48 -6.47
N VAL A 128 -6.09 -13.98 -6.42
CA VAL A 128 -5.32 -14.10 -5.18
C VAL A 128 -4.92 -12.73 -4.64
N TYR A 129 -4.46 -11.81 -5.49
CA TYR A 129 -4.11 -10.44 -5.08
C TYR A 129 -5.30 -9.69 -4.50
N ALA A 130 -6.46 -9.74 -5.17
CA ALA A 130 -7.70 -9.16 -4.66
C ALA A 130 -8.11 -9.81 -3.32
N THR A 131 -7.91 -11.11 -3.16
CA THR A 131 -8.17 -11.81 -1.90
C THR A 131 -7.20 -11.39 -0.80
N HIS A 132 -5.93 -11.13 -1.11
CA HIS A 132 -4.99 -10.56 -0.15
C HIS A 132 -5.48 -9.22 0.38
N ILE A 133 -5.90 -8.30 -0.51
CA ILE A 133 -6.46 -7.00 -0.11
C ILE A 133 -7.67 -7.19 0.83
N LYS A 134 -8.64 -8.02 0.43
CA LYS A 134 -9.86 -8.29 1.20
C LYS A 134 -9.58 -8.85 2.59
N VAL A 135 -8.74 -9.87 2.70
CA VAL A 135 -8.39 -10.50 3.98
C VAL A 135 -7.56 -9.56 4.86
N GLN A 136 -6.61 -8.85 4.26
CA GLN A 136 -5.78 -7.87 4.96
C GLN A 136 -6.63 -6.76 5.59
N SER A 137 -7.54 -6.17 4.82
CA SER A 137 -8.49 -5.15 5.30
C SER A 137 -9.40 -5.68 6.41
N MET A 138 -9.97 -6.88 6.24
CA MET A 138 -10.82 -7.50 7.26
C MET A 138 -10.09 -7.67 8.61
N LEU A 139 -8.83 -8.14 8.58
CA LEU A 139 -8.01 -8.27 9.77
C LEU A 139 -7.69 -6.91 10.40
N GLU A 140 -7.33 -5.92 9.58
CA GLU A 140 -6.97 -4.58 10.05
C GLU A 140 -8.16 -3.84 10.66
N LEU A 141 -9.33 -3.87 10.00
CA LEU A 141 -10.57 -3.27 10.51
C LEU A 141 -10.93 -3.85 11.88
N THR A 142 -10.84 -5.16 12.02
CA THR A 142 -11.19 -5.86 13.26
C THR A 142 -10.16 -5.54 14.36
N ASN A 143 -8.87 -5.60 14.05
CA ASN A 143 -7.81 -5.24 15.01
C ASN A 143 -7.90 -3.78 15.46
N THR A 144 -8.17 -2.87 14.53
CA THR A 144 -8.34 -1.43 14.81
C THR A 144 -9.52 -1.19 15.73
N PHE A 145 -10.70 -1.75 15.43
CA PHE A 145 -11.87 -1.61 16.29
C PHE A 145 -11.56 -1.99 17.75
N PHE A 146 -11.03 -3.19 17.98
CA PHE A 146 -10.77 -3.67 19.33
C PHE A 146 -9.62 -2.94 20.01
N THR A 147 -8.59 -2.56 19.27
CA THR A 147 -7.49 -1.76 19.81
C THR A 147 -8.01 -0.44 20.35
N GLU A 148 -8.72 0.32 19.51
CA GLU A 148 -9.26 1.63 19.86
C GLU A 148 -10.28 1.53 20.99
N PHE A 149 -11.14 0.52 20.95
CA PHE A 149 -12.11 0.24 22.02
C PHE A 149 -11.44 -0.01 23.37
N LEU A 150 -10.41 -0.87 23.40
CA LEU A 150 -9.68 -1.19 24.62
C LEU A 150 -8.89 0.02 25.13
N GLU A 151 -8.20 0.73 24.26
CA GLU A 151 -7.38 1.90 24.61
C GLU A 151 -8.25 3.04 25.16
N ALA A 152 -9.37 3.36 24.50
CA ALA A 152 -10.34 4.34 25.00
C ALA A 152 -10.95 3.90 26.34
N GLY A 153 -11.21 2.60 26.50
CA GLY A 153 -11.64 1.98 27.77
C GLY A 153 -10.56 1.98 28.87
N GLY A 154 -9.32 2.37 28.57
CA GLY A 154 -8.22 2.51 29.52
C GLY A 154 -7.31 1.29 29.65
N ILE A 155 -7.40 0.33 28.72
CA ILE A 155 -6.52 -0.84 28.61
C ILE A 155 -5.62 -0.66 27.39
N THR A 156 -4.31 -0.73 27.57
CA THR A 156 -3.38 -0.83 26.43
C THR A 156 -3.21 -2.31 26.09
N PRO A 157 -3.79 -2.81 24.97
CA PRO A 157 -3.68 -4.21 24.61
C PRO A 157 -2.27 -4.56 24.17
N ASN A 158 -1.88 -5.82 24.38
CA ASN A 158 -0.77 -6.40 23.63
C ASN A 158 -1.27 -6.65 22.20
N ARG A 159 -0.81 -5.83 21.25
CA ARG A 159 -1.31 -5.86 19.87
C ARG A 159 -1.11 -7.22 19.19
N ALA A 160 0.00 -7.91 19.47
CA ALA A 160 0.24 -9.22 18.88
C ALA A 160 -0.71 -10.30 19.42
N GLU A 161 -0.98 -10.30 20.73
CA GLU A 161 -1.96 -11.21 21.34
C GLU A 161 -3.38 -10.92 20.85
N LEU A 162 -3.74 -9.64 20.68
CA LEU A 162 -5.03 -9.25 20.12
C LEU A 162 -5.17 -9.71 18.66
N SER A 163 -4.16 -9.47 17.83
CA SER A 163 -4.15 -9.93 16.44
C SER A 163 -4.26 -11.45 16.33
N GLU A 164 -3.55 -12.21 17.16
CA GLU A 164 -3.68 -13.67 17.19
C GLU A 164 -5.10 -14.11 17.54
N ALA A 165 -5.74 -13.47 18.53
CA ALA A 165 -7.13 -13.76 18.90
C ALA A 165 -8.12 -13.42 17.76
N VAL A 166 -7.91 -12.30 17.06
CA VAL A 166 -8.71 -11.91 15.89
C VAL A 166 -8.56 -12.91 14.75
N ILE A 167 -7.33 -13.30 14.41
CA ILE A 167 -7.06 -14.31 13.37
C ILE A 167 -7.69 -15.66 13.76
N GLU A 168 -7.65 -16.03 15.05
CA GLU A 168 -8.28 -17.25 15.56
C GLU A 168 -9.80 -17.28 15.35
N ILE A 169 -10.48 -16.14 15.52
CA ILE A 169 -11.93 -16.01 15.29
C ILE A 169 -12.28 -16.34 13.83
N PHE A 170 -11.56 -15.74 12.87
CA PHE A 170 -11.76 -16.02 11.45
C PHE A 170 -11.40 -17.46 11.09
N ALA A 171 -10.29 -17.99 11.62
CA ALA A 171 -9.89 -19.38 11.41
C ALA A 171 -10.95 -20.38 11.91
N LYS A 172 -11.53 -20.16 13.10
CA LYS A 172 -12.62 -20.98 13.65
C LYS A 172 -13.84 -20.97 12.73
N GLN A 173 -14.26 -19.80 12.27
CA GLN A 173 -15.41 -19.68 11.39
C GLN A 173 -15.18 -20.35 10.03
N ILE A 174 -13.97 -20.23 9.46
CA ILE A 174 -13.59 -20.92 8.21
C ILE A 174 -13.60 -22.44 8.38
N ILE A 175 -13.18 -22.97 9.54
CA ILE A 175 -13.25 -24.41 9.83
C ILE A 175 -14.70 -24.90 9.84
N ASP A 176 -15.60 -24.13 10.48
CA ASP A 176 -16.99 -24.53 10.69
C ASP A 176 -17.85 -24.34 9.43
N ASN A 177 -17.60 -23.28 8.65
CA ASN A 177 -18.36 -22.95 7.45
C ASN A 177 -17.49 -22.19 6.42
N PRO A 178 -16.70 -22.90 5.59
CA PRO A 178 -15.90 -22.29 4.51
C PRO A 178 -16.81 -21.91 3.33
N ASN A 179 -17.67 -20.92 3.53
CA ASN A 179 -18.63 -20.42 2.55
C ASN A 179 -18.16 -19.07 1.98
N PRO A 180 -17.80 -19.00 0.69
CA PRO A 180 -17.36 -17.73 0.08
C PRO A 180 -18.46 -16.68 0.00
N ASP A 181 -19.73 -17.10 -0.12
CA ASP A 181 -20.86 -16.18 -0.24
C ASP A 181 -21.14 -15.38 1.04
N ILE A 182 -20.50 -15.74 2.18
CA ILE A 182 -20.71 -15.04 3.44
C ILE A 182 -20.13 -13.63 3.42
N TRP A 183 -19.02 -13.41 2.70
CA TRP A 183 -18.21 -12.22 2.92
C TRP A 183 -18.82 -10.94 2.36
N THR A 184 -19.76 -11.05 1.42
CA THR A 184 -20.53 -9.92 0.88
C THR A 184 -21.92 -9.79 1.54
N ASP A 185 -22.27 -10.69 2.46
CA ASP A 185 -23.56 -10.72 3.15
C ASP A 185 -23.37 -10.27 4.61
N SER A 186 -23.64 -8.99 4.86
CA SER A 186 -23.47 -8.36 6.17
C SER A 186 -24.34 -9.00 7.26
N GLU A 187 -25.53 -9.51 6.91
CA GLU A 187 -26.41 -10.22 7.85
C GLU A 187 -25.81 -11.58 8.24
N ALA A 188 -25.27 -12.31 7.26
CA ALA A 188 -24.63 -13.61 7.50
C ALA A 188 -23.31 -13.47 8.27
N LEU A 189 -22.52 -12.42 8.00
CA LEU A 189 -21.34 -12.06 8.79
C LEU A 189 -21.71 -11.76 10.23
N LEU A 190 -22.73 -10.91 10.45
CA LEU A 190 -23.20 -10.57 11.78
C LEU A 190 -23.64 -11.83 12.56
N GLU A 191 -24.46 -12.69 11.94
CA GLU A 191 -24.90 -13.94 12.56
C GLU A 191 -23.72 -14.84 12.96
N SER A 192 -22.70 -14.91 12.11
CA SER A 192 -21.56 -15.81 12.29
C SER A 192 -20.54 -15.32 13.30
N TYR A 193 -20.25 -14.02 13.33
CA TYR A 193 -19.12 -13.47 14.07
C TYR A 193 -19.51 -12.79 15.38
N THR A 194 -20.76 -12.33 15.58
CA THR A 194 -21.16 -11.56 16.77
C THR A 194 -20.76 -12.26 18.07
N ALA A 195 -21.06 -13.56 18.21
CA ALA A 195 -20.76 -14.30 19.43
C ALA A 195 -19.25 -14.37 19.69
N LEU A 196 -18.44 -14.60 18.65
CA LEU A 196 -16.98 -14.70 18.73
C LEU A 196 -16.34 -13.35 19.04
N LEU A 197 -16.77 -12.29 18.36
CA LEU A 197 -16.29 -10.92 18.57
C LEU A 197 -16.64 -10.41 19.97
N THR A 198 -17.80 -10.79 20.50
CA THR A 198 -18.19 -10.46 21.89
C THR A 198 -17.21 -11.06 22.92
N GLU A 199 -16.56 -12.20 22.63
CA GLU A 199 -15.57 -12.80 23.53
C GLU A 199 -14.32 -11.93 23.71
N LEU A 200 -14.05 -11.02 22.78
CA LEU A 200 -12.92 -10.07 22.86
C LEU A 200 -13.24 -8.82 23.69
N ILE A 201 -14.52 -8.57 24.02
CA ILE A 201 -14.94 -7.40 24.80
C ILE A 201 -14.87 -7.74 26.30
N PRO A 202 -13.99 -7.08 27.09
CA PRO A 202 -13.98 -7.22 28.54
C PRO A 202 -15.28 -6.71 29.13
N SER A 203 -15.65 -7.18 30.32
CA SER A 203 -16.81 -6.63 31.00
C SER A 203 -16.62 -5.15 31.36
N ALA A 204 -17.69 -4.37 31.42
CA ALA A 204 -17.61 -2.92 31.70
C ALA A 204 -16.87 -2.59 33.01
N ASP A 205 -16.93 -3.46 34.03
CA ASP A 205 -16.21 -3.30 35.31
C ASP A 205 -14.69 -3.51 35.17
N GLU A 206 -14.22 -4.13 34.09
CA GLU A 206 -12.80 -4.38 33.79
C GLU A 206 -12.16 -3.22 33.01
N LEU A 207 -12.94 -2.30 32.46
CA LEU A 207 -12.46 -1.13 31.72
C LEU A 207 -12.39 0.10 32.61
N PRO A 208 -11.19 0.63 32.92
CA PRO A 208 -11.03 1.77 33.84
C PRO A 208 -11.84 3.02 33.47
N ASN A 209 -12.07 3.26 32.18
CA ASN A 209 -12.81 4.41 31.67
C ASN A 209 -14.28 4.08 31.33
N GLY A 210 -14.70 2.83 31.53
CA GLY A 210 -15.98 2.31 31.03
C GLY A 210 -15.94 2.02 29.53
N TYR A 211 -17.09 1.63 28.96
CA TYR A 211 -17.18 1.43 27.52
C TYR A 211 -17.12 2.77 26.77
N PRO A 212 -16.33 2.87 25.68
CA PRO A 212 -16.29 4.05 24.81
C PRO A 212 -17.61 4.29 24.07
N ILE A 213 -18.27 3.19 23.69
CA ILE A 213 -19.62 3.15 23.12
C ILE A 213 -20.60 2.56 24.13
N SER A 214 -21.89 2.89 24.05
CA SER A 214 -22.84 2.40 25.06
C SER A 214 -23.02 0.88 24.94
N GLU A 215 -23.27 0.19 26.07
CA GLU A 215 -23.51 -1.27 26.07
C GLU A 215 -24.74 -1.66 25.23
N GLU A 216 -25.73 -0.77 25.12
CA GLU A 216 -26.92 -0.97 24.29
C GLU A 216 -26.59 -0.89 22.78
N ASP A 217 -25.53 -0.16 22.41
CA ASP A 217 -25.12 0.07 21.03
C ASP A 217 -24.04 -0.93 20.54
N LEU A 218 -23.57 -1.86 21.40
CA LEU A 218 -22.57 -2.86 21.02
C LEU A 218 -23.04 -3.75 19.86
N ASN A 219 -24.32 -4.13 19.83
CA ASN A 219 -24.86 -4.89 18.71
C ASN A 219 -24.86 -4.06 17.43
N THR A 220 -25.25 -2.79 17.51
CA THR A 220 -25.19 -1.86 16.38
C THR A 220 -23.75 -1.66 15.91
N ALA A 221 -22.76 -1.62 16.81
CA ALA A 221 -21.36 -1.56 16.42
C ALA A 221 -20.90 -2.79 15.63
N PHE A 222 -21.41 -3.99 15.97
CA PHE A 222 -21.13 -5.19 15.20
C PHE A 222 -21.91 -5.25 13.87
N GLU A 223 -23.11 -4.67 13.80
CA GLU A 223 -23.83 -4.44 12.54
C GLU A 223 -23.01 -3.53 11.62
N VAL A 224 -22.47 -2.42 12.14
CA VAL A 224 -21.57 -1.54 11.38
C VAL A 224 -20.31 -2.28 10.94
N TRP A 225 -19.65 -3.01 11.85
CA TRP A 225 -18.46 -3.80 11.49
C TRP A 225 -18.75 -4.79 10.36
N SER A 226 -19.88 -5.50 10.40
CA SER A 226 -20.21 -6.47 9.35
C SER A 226 -20.55 -5.81 8.02
N GLU A 227 -21.21 -4.64 8.04
CA GLU A 227 -21.44 -3.82 6.84
C GLU A 227 -20.14 -3.29 6.23
N VAL A 228 -19.20 -2.83 7.06
CA VAL A 228 -17.89 -2.34 6.58
C VAL A 228 -17.08 -3.49 5.98
N VAL A 229 -17.01 -4.65 6.64
CA VAL A 229 -16.33 -5.84 6.08
C VAL A 229 -17.00 -6.29 4.79
N ALA A 230 -18.33 -6.34 4.72
CA ALA A 230 -19.03 -6.68 3.49
C ALA A 230 -18.74 -5.69 2.35
N THR A 231 -18.67 -4.41 2.68
CA THR A 231 -18.33 -3.35 1.72
C THR A 231 -16.92 -3.51 1.18
N VAL A 232 -15.93 -3.84 2.01
CA VAL A 232 -14.56 -4.15 1.54
C VAL A 232 -14.58 -5.26 0.50
N PHE A 233 -15.26 -6.37 0.77
CA PHE A 233 -15.28 -7.51 -0.14
C PHE A 233 -15.98 -7.18 -1.45
N ASP A 234 -17.14 -6.51 -1.37
CA ASP A 234 -17.93 -6.12 -2.53
C ASP A 234 -17.19 -5.12 -3.42
N VAL A 235 -16.61 -4.06 -2.85
CA VAL A 235 -15.93 -3.01 -3.62
C VAL A 235 -14.68 -3.54 -4.30
N VAL A 236 -13.85 -4.31 -3.59
CA VAL A 236 -12.65 -4.93 -4.20
C VAL A 236 -13.04 -5.89 -5.33
N GLU A 237 -14.09 -6.69 -5.14
CA GLU A 237 -14.57 -7.62 -6.18
C GLU A 237 -15.16 -6.88 -7.38
N GLN A 238 -15.89 -5.79 -7.15
CA GLN A 238 -16.42 -4.98 -8.24
C GLN A 238 -15.31 -4.29 -9.02
N GLU A 239 -14.32 -3.69 -8.35
CA GLU A 239 -13.26 -2.94 -9.02
C GLU A 239 -12.33 -3.84 -9.82
N ILE A 240 -11.90 -4.97 -9.24
CA ILE A 240 -10.97 -5.87 -9.92
C ILE A 240 -11.53 -6.42 -11.24
N THR A 241 -12.86 -6.53 -11.38
CA THR A 241 -13.51 -6.98 -12.62
C THR A 241 -13.48 -5.95 -13.76
N LYS A 242 -13.16 -4.68 -13.45
CA LYS A 242 -13.08 -3.58 -14.42
C LYS A 242 -11.67 -3.37 -14.95
N LEU A 243 -10.66 -3.85 -14.23
CA LEU A 243 -9.25 -3.65 -14.55
C LEU A 243 -8.73 -4.71 -15.51
N ASP A 244 -7.90 -4.29 -16.46
CA ASP A 244 -7.06 -5.20 -17.24
C ASP A 244 -5.93 -5.73 -16.35
N ILE A 245 -5.49 -6.97 -16.58
CA ILE A 245 -4.46 -7.63 -15.75
C ILE A 245 -3.18 -6.81 -15.59
N ASP A 246 -2.71 -6.18 -16.68
CA ASP A 246 -1.50 -5.34 -16.71
C ASP A 246 -1.67 -4.01 -15.94
N ALA A 247 -2.90 -3.64 -15.58
CA ALA A 247 -3.24 -2.40 -14.89
C ALA A 247 -3.74 -2.63 -13.46
N VAL A 248 -3.77 -3.88 -12.97
CA VAL A 248 -4.32 -4.20 -11.64
C VAL A 248 -3.56 -3.50 -10.52
N LEU A 249 -2.22 -3.52 -10.55
CA LEU A 249 -1.41 -2.98 -9.44
C LEU A 249 -1.60 -1.47 -9.26
N GLU A 250 -1.69 -0.73 -10.36
CA GLU A 250 -1.91 0.72 -10.36
C GLU A 250 -3.39 1.05 -10.16
N GLY A 251 -4.28 0.45 -10.94
CA GLY A 251 -5.70 0.78 -10.96
C GLY A 251 -6.47 0.41 -9.68
N ILE A 252 -5.95 -0.53 -8.87
CA ILE A 252 -6.60 -0.90 -7.60
C ILE A 252 -6.17 -0.02 -6.43
N VAL A 253 -5.15 0.84 -6.58
CA VAL A 253 -4.64 1.69 -5.48
C VAL A 253 -5.73 2.53 -4.83
N PRO A 254 -6.63 3.23 -5.55
CA PRO A 254 -7.69 3.99 -4.92
C PRO A 254 -8.63 3.11 -4.07
N THR A 255 -8.89 1.87 -4.53
CA THR A 255 -9.66 0.90 -3.73
C THR A 255 -8.89 0.48 -2.49
N LYS A 256 -7.57 0.29 -2.57
CA LYS A 256 -6.74 -0.03 -1.40
C LYS A 256 -6.77 1.11 -0.38
N THR A 257 -6.63 2.37 -0.81
CA THR A 257 -6.76 3.55 0.07
C THR A 257 -8.10 3.54 0.79
N LEU A 258 -9.19 3.41 0.05
CA LEU A 258 -10.53 3.33 0.64
C LEU A 258 -10.64 2.20 1.69
N VAL A 259 -10.26 0.96 1.33
CA VAL A 259 -10.52 -0.22 2.17
C VAL A 259 -9.48 -0.47 3.26
N GLN A 260 -8.32 0.17 3.21
CA GLN A 260 -7.22 -0.01 4.16
C GLN A 260 -6.86 1.27 4.94
N GLU A 261 -7.39 2.43 4.54
CA GLU A 261 -7.23 3.69 5.27
C GLU A 261 -8.58 4.29 5.66
N ASP A 262 -9.44 4.66 4.70
CA ASP A 262 -10.67 5.41 5.00
C ASP A 262 -11.65 4.61 5.86
N LEU A 263 -11.94 3.37 5.46
CA LEU A 263 -12.81 2.48 6.23
C LEU A 263 -12.17 2.08 7.58
N VAL A 264 -10.83 2.03 7.64
CA VAL A 264 -10.10 1.76 8.89
C VAL A 264 -10.21 2.94 9.85
N ASN A 265 -10.10 4.18 9.35
CA ASN A 265 -10.31 5.41 10.10
C ASN A 265 -11.75 5.53 10.59
N LEU A 266 -12.72 5.14 9.77
CA LEU A 266 -14.14 5.08 10.14
C LEU A 266 -14.40 4.10 11.29
N ILE A 267 -13.80 2.91 11.22
CA ILE A 267 -13.91 1.93 12.32
C ILE A 267 -13.13 2.38 13.56
N SER A 268 -12.00 3.06 13.38
CA SER A 268 -11.22 3.63 14.48
C SER A 268 -12.01 4.66 15.29
N SER A 269 -12.70 5.59 14.61
CA SER A 269 -13.53 6.61 15.27
C SER A 269 -14.71 6.00 16.04
N MET A 270 -15.30 4.93 15.52
CA MET A 270 -16.32 4.16 16.24
C MET A 270 -15.72 3.44 17.45
N GLY A 271 -14.58 2.76 17.28
CA GLY A 271 -13.91 2.01 18.34
C GLY A 271 -13.54 2.89 19.54
N ASN A 272 -12.97 4.08 19.30
CA ASN A 272 -12.59 5.01 20.37
C ASN A 272 -13.77 5.85 20.91
N GLY A 273 -14.97 5.71 20.34
CA GLY A 273 -16.19 6.39 20.78
C GLY A 273 -16.28 7.87 20.37
N THR A 274 -15.49 8.31 19.39
CA THR A 274 -15.63 9.67 18.82
C THR A 274 -16.81 9.80 17.85
N SER A 275 -17.24 8.68 17.27
CA SER A 275 -18.47 8.55 16.48
C SER A 275 -19.37 7.47 17.08
N THR A 276 -20.70 7.67 17.07
CA THR A 276 -21.63 6.59 17.45
C THR A 276 -21.74 5.56 16.32
N PRO A 277 -22.17 4.31 16.60
CA PRO A 277 -22.45 3.34 15.55
C PRO A 277 -23.43 3.86 14.49
N GLU A 278 -24.48 4.57 14.89
CA GLU A 278 -25.44 5.16 13.92
C GLU A 278 -24.82 6.26 13.05
N GLU A 279 -23.96 7.11 13.62
CA GLU A 279 -23.24 8.13 12.84
C GLU A 279 -22.25 7.47 11.87
N THR A 280 -21.58 6.41 12.32
CA THR A 280 -20.63 5.63 11.52
C THR A 280 -21.34 4.94 10.35
N LEU A 281 -22.52 4.36 10.60
CA LEU A 281 -23.34 3.75 9.55
C LEU A 281 -23.80 4.78 8.51
N ALA A 282 -24.18 5.99 8.95
CA ALA A 282 -24.59 7.04 8.03
C ALA A 282 -23.43 7.49 7.12
N VAL A 283 -22.21 7.59 7.65
CA VAL A 283 -21.01 7.90 6.85
C VAL A 283 -20.69 6.75 5.89
N LEU A 284 -20.83 5.50 6.32
CA LEU A 284 -20.64 4.35 5.44
C LEU A 284 -21.63 4.34 4.26
N ASP A 285 -22.90 4.68 4.51
CA ASP A 285 -23.92 4.77 3.47
C ASP A 285 -23.57 5.87 2.45
N GLU A 286 -23.07 7.03 2.91
CA GLU A 286 -22.59 8.11 2.03
C GLU A 286 -21.39 7.64 1.18
N LEU A 287 -20.41 6.99 1.80
CA LEU A 287 -19.25 6.42 1.08
C LEU A 287 -19.70 5.36 0.05
N ARG A 288 -20.64 4.48 0.40
CA ARG A 288 -21.18 3.47 -0.54
C ARG A 288 -21.83 4.10 -1.75
N ASP A 289 -22.62 5.15 -1.56
CA ASP A 289 -23.26 5.87 -2.66
C ASP A 289 -22.18 6.49 -3.58
N ASP A 290 -21.12 7.08 -3.01
CA ASP A 290 -20.00 7.63 -3.79
C ASP A 290 -19.24 6.53 -4.55
N ILE A 291 -19.00 5.36 -3.94
CA ILE A 291 -18.30 4.21 -4.55
C ILE A 291 -19.11 3.54 -5.68
N ILE A 292 -20.44 3.46 -5.52
CA ILE A 292 -21.33 2.74 -6.45
C ILE A 292 -21.77 3.62 -7.63
N ASP A 293 -22.01 4.91 -7.42
CA ASP A 293 -22.40 5.83 -8.49
C ASP A 293 -21.20 6.43 -9.24
N ASP A 294 -20.00 6.46 -8.64
CA ASP A 294 -18.75 6.87 -9.31
C ASP A 294 -17.60 5.91 -8.94
N PRO A 295 -17.29 4.90 -9.78
CA PRO A 295 -16.22 3.97 -9.47
C PRO A 295 -14.91 4.77 -9.37
N ILE A 296 -14.21 4.61 -8.25
CA ILE A 296 -12.96 5.24 -7.80
C ILE A 296 -11.95 5.50 -8.95
N THR A 297 -12.28 6.48 -9.79
CA THR A 297 -11.57 6.89 -11.01
C THR A 297 -11.68 8.40 -11.21
N GLU A 298 -12.17 9.15 -10.22
CA GLU A 298 -11.99 10.59 -10.28
C GLU A 298 -10.52 10.89 -10.05
N GLU A 299 -9.79 10.96 -11.16
CA GLU A 299 -8.62 11.82 -11.34
C GLU A 299 -8.99 13.16 -10.67
N VAL A 300 -8.59 13.39 -9.41
CA VAL A 300 -9.08 14.55 -8.67
C VAL A 300 -8.52 15.77 -9.37
N VAL A 301 -9.44 16.59 -9.89
CA VAL A 301 -9.03 17.76 -10.66
C VAL A 301 -8.82 18.92 -9.72
N SER A 302 -7.55 19.17 -9.42
CA SER A 302 -7.12 20.28 -8.59
C SER A 302 -6.82 21.53 -9.42
N PHE A 303 -7.20 22.68 -8.90
CA PHE A 303 -6.98 23.96 -9.56
C PHE A 303 -6.31 24.95 -8.60
N GLY A 304 -5.19 25.50 -9.02
CA GLY A 304 -4.66 26.75 -8.50
C GLY A 304 -5.45 27.96 -9.02
N THR A 305 -4.80 29.11 -8.97
CA THR A 305 -5.39 30.42 -9.23
C THR A 305 -4.71 31.09 -10.42
N THR A 306 -4.73 32.43 -10.45
CA THR A 306 -4.05 33.22 -11.48
C THR A 306 -2.89 34.02 -10.90
N GLY A 307 -2.48 33.71 -9.68
CA GLY A 307 -1.24 34.21 -9.09
C GLY A 307 -0.58 33.07 -8.32
N ASP A 308 0.59 33.36 -7.75
CA ASP A 308 1.46 32.36 -7.12
C ASP A 308 0.74 31.51 -6.06
N ASP A 309 0.72 30.20 -6.28
CA ASP A 309 0.12 29.19 -5.42
C ASP A 309 1.15 28.24 -4.79
N ILE A 310 0.77 27.63 -3.67
CA ILE A 310 1.51 26.53 -3.03
C ILE A 310 0.57 25.34 -3.02
N LEU A 311 0.91 24.33 -3.81
CA LEU A 311 0.13 23.14 -4.09
C LEU A 311 0.94 21.94 -3.60
N ASP A 312 0.64 21.49 -2.38
CA ASP A 312 1.42 20.49 -1.67
C ASP A 312 0.50 19.34 -1.30
N ALA A 313 0.82 18.15 -1.83
CA ALA A 313 0.03 16.92 -1.66
C ALA A 313 -0.16 16.53 -0.18
N ALA A 314 0.72 16.97 0.72
CA ALA A 314 0.61 16.67 2.14
C ALA A 314 -0.46 17.51 2.87
N ILE A 315 -0.94 18.60 2.27
CA ILE A 315 -1.79 19.59 2.97
C ILE A 315 -2.96 20.13 2.15
N ALA A 316 -2.96 19.99 0.83
CA ALA A 316 -4.00 20.50 -0.03
C ALA A 316 -5.21 19.54 -0.01
N PRO A 317 -6.42 20.01 0.35
CA PRO A 317 -7.58 19.11 0.49
C PRO A 317 -8.10 18.56 -0.84
N ASP A 318 -7.84 19.26 -1.95
CA ASP A 318 -8.26 18.87 -3.30
C ASP A 318 -7.06 18.42 -4.16
N PHE A 319 -5.94 18.02 -3.54
CA PHE A 319 -4.73 17.49 -4.19
C PHE A 319 -4.02 16.60 -3.17
N ASP A 320 -4.35 15.31 -3.18
CA ASP A 320 -3.85 14.33 -2.21
C ASP A 320 -2.60 13.57 -2.74
N GLY A 321 -2.27 13.78 -4.00
CA GLY A 321 -1.09 13.23 -4.65
C GLY A 321 -1.26 11.81 -5.20
N ILE A 322 -2.49 11.33 -5.39
CA ILE A 322 -2.78 10.00 -5.94
C ILE A 322 -3.59 10.14 -7.23
N ASP A 323 -2.95 9.90 -8.38
CA ASP A 323 -3.61 9.96 -9.70
C ASP A 323 -4.33 11.30 -9.98
N ASP A 324 -3.84 12.40 -9.41
CA ASP A 324 -4.48 13.71 -9.52
C ASP A 324 -4.23 14.39 -10.87
N LEU A 325 -5.17 15.24 -11.27
CA LEU A 325 -4.99 16.21 -12.34
C LEU A 325 -4.86 17.63 -11.77
N LEU A 326 -3.64 18.12 -11.67
CA LEU A 326 -3.37 19.45 -11.12
C LEU A 326 -3.16 20.48 -12.23
N PHE A 327 -3.88 21.59 -12.16
CA PHE A 327 -3.63 22.80 -12.94
C PHE A 327 -3.28 23.98 -12.03
N ALA A 328 -2.00 24.32 -11.89
CA ALA A 328 -1.58 25.44 -11.04
C ALA A 328 -2.01 26.80 -11.61
N GLY A 329 -1.86 26.98 -12.94
CA GLY A 329 -2.54 28.02 -13.69
C GLY A 329 -1.60 29.11 -14.16
N SER A 330 -1.68 30.29 -13.56
CA SER A 330 -0.78 31.40 -13.87
C SER A 330 -0.17 31.93 -12.58
N GLY A 331 1.08 32.38 -12.62
CA GLY A 331 1.80 32.74 -11.42
C GLY A 331 3.11 31.97 -11.37
N ASN A 332 3.93 32.24 -10.37
CA ASN A 332 5.09 31.40 -10.09
C ASN A 332 4.71 30.43 -9.00
N ASP A 333 4.34 29.22 -9.38
CA ASP A 333 3.71 28.24 -8.51
C ASP A 333 4.74 27.29 -7.91
N LEU A 334 4.47 26.81 -6.69
CA LEU A 334 5.20 25.72 -6.05
C LEU A 334 4.31 24.49 -6.00
N ILE A 335 4.74 23.41 -6.65
CA ILE A 335 4.05 22.13 -6.69
C ILE A 335 4.93 21.10 -5.97
N ASP A 336 4.43 20.53 -4.87
CA ASP A 336 5.13 19.54 -4.08
C ASP A 336 4.34 18.22 -4.02
N THR A 337 4.95 17.18 -4.58
CA THR A 337 4.44 15.81 -4.60
C THR A 337 5.38 14.85 -3.87
N THR A 338 6.32 15.34 -3.07
CA THR A 338 7.30 14.48 -2.38
C THR A 338 6.67 13.56 -1.33
N SER A 339 5.48 13.91 -0.84
CA SER A 339 4.67 13.08 0.05
C SER A 339 3.60 12.28 -0.70
N SER A 340 3.58 12.35 -2.03
CA SER A 340 2.56 11.71 -2.88
C SER A 340 2.90 10.26 -3.19
N ILE A 341 1.89 9.49 -3.61
CA ILE A 341 2.05 8.10 -4.06
C ILE A 341 2.39 8.05 -5.57
N GLY A 342 2.00 9.07 -6.33
CA GLY A 342 2.33 9.22 -7.75
C GLY A 342 1.11 9.11 -8.66
N GLY A 343 1.35 8.89 -9.96
CA GLY A 343 0.29 8.85 -10.98
C GLY A 343 -0.23 10.21 -11.42
N ASN A 344 0.22 11.30 -10.77
CA ASN A 344 -0.31 12.63 -10.99
C ASN A 344 0.07 13.21 -12.35
N ARG A 345 -0.84 13.99 -12.93
CA ARG A 345 -0.61 14.82 -14.11
C ARG A 345 -0.59 16.28 -13.69
N LEU A 346 0.60 16.85 -13.64
CA LEU A 346 0.86 18.16 -13.07
C LEU A 346 1.11 19.18 -14.19
N TYR A 347 0.34 20.27 -14.20
CA TYR A 347 0.48 21.36 -15.16
C TYR A 347 0.76 22.67 -14.42
N GLY A 348 1.99 23.18 -14.54
CA GLY A 348 2.40 24.48 -13.97
C GLY A 348 1.67 25.62 -14.65
N GLY A 349 1.80 25.69 -15.97
CA GLY A 349 1.02 26.60 -16.80
C GLY A 349 1.85 27.78 -17.25
N SER A 350 1.69 28.95 -16.65
CA SER A 350 2.43 30.15 -17.05
C SER A 350 3.05 30.91 -15.89
N GLY A 351 4.34 31.17 -15.99
CA GLY A 351 5.17 31.79 -14.96
C GLY A 351 6.36 30.87 -14.69
N ASP A 352 7.24 31.27 -13.77
CA ASP A 352 8.42 30.46 -13.46
C ASP A 352 8.09 29.54 -12.28
N ASP A 353 7.73 28.30 -12.59
CA ASP A 353 7.19 27.34 -11.63
C ASP A 353 8.29 26.46 -11.01
N THR A 354 8.02 25.93 -9.82
CA THR A 354 8.93 25.02 -9.12
C THR A 354 8.21 23.74 -8.73
N PHE A 355 8.73 22.61 -9.19
CA PHE A 355 8.22 21.27 -8.91
C PHE A 355 9.19 20.51 -8.00
N PHE A 356 8.66 19.95 -6.91
CA PHE A 356 9.30 18.89 -6.14
C PHE A 356 8.55 17.60 -6.43
N LEU A 357 9.13 16.75 -7.27
CA LEU A 357 8.49 15.54 -7.77
C LEU A 357 8.83 14.35 -6.89
N GLY A 358 7.80 13.71 -6.35
CA GLY A 358 7.87 12.36 -5.76
C GLY A 358 7.92 11.29 -6.84
N ASP A 359 7.29 10.14 -6.59
CA ASP A 359 7.34 9.00 -7.51
C ASP A 359 6.27 9.11 -8.62
N ASN A 360 6.57 8.59 -9.81
CA ASN A 360 5.63 8.28 -10.90
C ASN A 360 4.72 9.43 -11.38
N ASN A 361 5.25 10.66 -11.50
CA ASN A 361 4.47 11.81 -11.97
C ASN A 361 4.68 12.10 -13.46
N ARG A 362 3.68 12.71 -14.09
CA ARG A 362 3.79 13.37 -15.40
C ARG A 362 3.69 14.87 -15.23
N ALA A 363 4.83 15.55 -15.34
CA ALA A 363 4.91 16.99 -15.08
C ALA A 363 5.14 17.79 -16.36
N PHE A 364 4.40 18.89 -16.49
CA PHE A 364 4.46 19.85 -17.59
C PHE A 364 4.65 21.25 -17.01
N GLY A 365 5.82 21.85 -17.25
CA GLY A 365 6.14 23.21 -16.77
C GLY A 365 5.26 24.25 -17.48
N GLY A 366 5.36 24.26 -18.81
CA GLY A 366 4.48 25.05 -19.66
C GLY A 366 5.21 26.24 -20.25
N SER A 367 5.06 27.43 -19.68
CA SER A 367 5.73 28.63 -20.18
C SER A 367 6.31 29.46 -19.06
N GLY A 368 7.58 29.85 -19.19
CA GLY A 368 8.37 30.45 -18.13
C GLY A 368 9.60 29.60 -17.88
N ASP A 369 10.51 30.07 -17.03
CA ASP A 369 11.76 29.36 -16.75
C ASP A 369 11.54 28.42 -15.55
N ASP A 370 11.13 27.18 -15.80
CA ASP A 370 10.65 26.25 -14.79
C ASP A 370 11.79 25.45 -14.12
N THR A 371 11.58 25.00 -12.88
CA THR A 371 12.56 24.19 -12.14
C THR A 371 11.93 22.91 -11.61
N PHE A 372 12.50 21.77 -11.97
CA PHE A 372 12.08 20.43 -11.52
C PHE A 372 13.15 19.81 -10.63
N TYR A 373 12.77 19.44 -9.41
CA TYR A 373 13.56 18.61 -8.51
C TYR A 373 13.00 17.20 -8.49
N LEU A 374 13.74 16.26 -9.06
CA LEU A 374 13.33 14.86 -9.15
C LEU A 374 13.81 14.15 -7.89
N LEU A 375 12.92 14.03 -6.90
CA LEU A 375 13.21 13.50 -5.57
C LEU A 375 12.67 12.08 -5.37
N GLY A 376 11.72 11.66 -6.20
CA GLY A 376 11.31 10.28 -6.38
C GLY A 376 11.67 9.75 -7.77
N ASP A 377 11.18 8.56 -8.09
CA ASP A 377 11.56 7.78 -9.27
C ASP A 377 10.44 7.76 -10.35
N LEU A 378 10.75 7.30 -11.57
CA LEU A 378 9.80 7.06 -12.68
C LEU A 378 8.98 8.27 -13.17
N ASN A 379 9.49 9.49 -13.00
CA ASN A 379 8.81 10.68 -13.49
C ASN A 379 9.03 10.88 -15.00
N VAL A 380 8.02 11.43 -15.67
CA VAL A 380 8.09 11.86 -17.08
C VAL A 380 7.85 13.37 -17.16
N ILE A 381 8.87 14.11 -17.57
CA ILE A 381 8.90 15.57 -17.47
C ILE A 381 8.97 16.22 -18.85
N THR A 382 8.17 17.27 -19.03
CA THR A 382 8.21 18.19 -20.17
C THR A 382 8.40 19.61 -19.62
N GLY A 383 9.52 20.26 -19.93
CA GLY A 383 9.77 21.64 -19.49
C GLY A 383 8.84 22.62 -20.20
N GLY A 384 8.81 22.57 -21.53
CA GLY A 384 7.99 23.43 -22.37
C GLY A 384 8.76 24.63 -22.91
N MET A 385 8.23 25.83 -22.70
CA MET A 385 8.79 27.08 -23.23
C MET A 385 9.50 27.85 -22.14
N GLY A 386 10.83 27.88 -22.17
CA GLY A 386 11.61 28.63 -21.20
C GLY A 386 13.06 28.21 -21.23
N ALA A 387 13.84 28.69 -20.27
CA ALA A 387 15.11 28.10 -19.91
C ALA A 387 14.92 27.24 -18.65
N ASP A 388 14.57 25.97 -18.87
CA ASP A 388 14.13 25.07 -17.80
C ASP A 388 15.31 24.36 -17.12
N GLN A 389 15.11 23.98 -15.85
CA GLN A 389 16.10 23.29 -15.05
C GLN A 389 15.57 21.94 -14.57
N PHE A 390 16.29 20.86 -14.86
CA PHE A 390 15.94 19.50 -14.43
C PHE A 390 17.02 18.95 -13.50
N TRP A 391 16.76 18.91 -12.20
CA TRP A 391 17.67 18.39 -11.18
C TRP A 391 17.44 16.89 -11.01
N LEU A 392 18.31 16.10 -11.64
CA LEU A 392 18.26 14.64 -11.64
C LEU A 392 18.64 14.02 -10.29
N THR A 393 19.42 14.75 -9.48
CA THR A 393 19.91 14.24 -8.19
C THR A 393 20.02 15.39 -7.19
N LEU A 394 19.72 15.12 -5.91
CA LEU A 394 19.96 16.03 -4.78
C LEU A 394 20.59 15.32 -3.57
N GLY A 395 21.60 14.48 -3.82
CA GLY A 395 22.36 13.75 -2.79
C GLY A 395 22.04 12.26 -2.73
N GLU A 396 20.96 11.84 -3.38
CA GLU A 396 20.57 10.44 -3.56
C GLU A 396 20.52 10.12 -5.05
N VAL A 397 20.77 8.85 -5.37
CA VAL A 397 20.72 8.30 -6.74
C VAL A 397 19.34 7.66 -6.89
N PRO A 398 18.61 7.91 -7.99
CA PRO A 398 17.30 7.31 -8.21
C PRO A 398 17.40 5.78 -8.34
N ASN A 399 16.38 5.06 -7.86
CA ASN A 399 16.31 3.60 -8.02
C ASN A 399 15.78 3.23 -9.40
N ASP A 400 14.90 4.06 -9.95
CA ASP A 400 14.34 3.90 -11.29
C ASP A 400 14.42 5.21 -12.08
N LEU A 401 14.55 5.10 -13.39
CA LEU A 401 14.88 6.23 -14.27
C LEU A 401 13.74 7.24 -14.44
N ASP A 402 14.05 8.51 -14.17
CA ASP A 402 13.27 9.63 -14.70
C ASP A 402 13.57 9.91 -16.17
N THR A 403 12.57 10.43 -16.88
CA THR A 403 12.62 10.72 -18.31
C THR A 403 12.28 12.17 -18.61
N ILE A 404 13.21 12.88 -19.26
CA ILE A 404 12.99 14.24 -19.77
C ILE A 404 12.70 14.18 -21.27
N THR A 405 11.58 14.78 -21.68
CA THR A 405 11.01 14.54 -23.00
C THR A 405 11.34 15.58 -24.06
N ASP A 406 11.71 16.81 -23.66
CA ASP A 406 11.83 17.96 -24.58
C ASP A 406 13.06 18.86 -24.37
N PHE A 407 14.08 18.40 -23.63
CA PHE A 407 15.29 19.16 -23.32
C PHE A 407 15.87 19.95 -24.52
N GLU A 408 15.94 21.27 -24.42
CA GLU A 408 16.48 22.16 -25.44
C GLU A 408 17.95 22.53 -25.14
N ILE A 409 18.87 21.95 -25.92
CA ILE A 409 20.31 22.19 -25.79
C ILE A 409 20.66 23.68 -25.93
N GLY A 410 21.42 24.19 -24.97
CA GLY A 410 21.85 25.58 -24.91
C GLY A 410 20.78 26.57 -24.43
N VAL A 411 19.62 26.07 -24.02
CA VAL A 411 18.54 26.81 -23.38
C VAL A 411 18.31 26.24 -21.98
N ASP A 412 18.02 24.95 -21.89
CA ASP A 412 17.76 24.24 -20.64
C ASP A 412 19.05 23.78 -19.94
N THR A 413 18.95 23.40 -18.67
CA THR A 413 20.09 22.92 -17.86
C THR A 413 19.74 21.67 -17.05
N LEU A 414 20.69 20.73 -16.99
CA LEU A 414 20.62 19.52 -16.16
C LEU A 414 21.39 19.71 -14.85
N GLY A 415 20.71 19.56 -13.72
CA GLY A 415 21.29 19.69 -12.39
C GLY A 415 21.72 18.35 -11.80
N ILE A 416 22.96 18.27 -11.32
CA ILE A 416 23.47 17.14 -10.52
C ILE A 416 23.92 17.69 -9.16
N GLY A 417 23.09 17.52 -8.14
CA GLY A 417 23.34 18.02 -6.79
C GLY A 417 23.70 16.92 -5.80
N GLY A 418 24.56 17.24 -4.83
CA GLY A 418 24.76 16.45 -3.62
C GLY A 418 25.63 15.19 -3.76
N LEU A 419 25.97 14.76 -4.99
CA LEU A 419 26.85 13.60 -5.22
C LEU A 419 28.35 13.95 -5.18
N GLY A 420 28.71 15.24 -5.20
CA GLY A 420 30.11 15.69 -5.22
C GLY A 420 30.86 15.33 -6.50
N VAL A 421 30.14 15.21 -7.61
CA VAL A 421 30.66 14.87 -8.94
C VAL A 421 30.77 16.10 -9.84
N SER A 422 31.50 15.95 -10.94
CA SER A 422 31.67 16.95 -12.00
C SER A 422 31.29 16.35 -13.36
N PHE A 423 31.29 17.17 -14.42
CA PHE A 423 31.00 16.69 -15.78
C PHE A 423 31.97 15.59 -16.24
N GLU A 424 33.22 15.60 -15.78
CA GLU A 424 34.21 14.56 -16.10
C GLU A 424 33.86 13.18 -15.52
N ASP A 425 33.01 13.14 -14.49
CA ASP A 425 32.58 11.90 -13.82
C ASP A 425 31.32 11.29 -14.46
N LEU A 426 30.64 12.05 -15.33
CA LEU A 426 29.45 11.59 -16.04
C LEU A 426 29.82 10.73 -17.25
N THR A 427 29.01 9.69 -17.49
CA THR A 427 29.04 8.90 -18.72
C THR A 427 27.73 9.06 -19.48
N LEU A 428 27.82 9.64 -20.68
CA LEU A 428 26.70 9.86 -21.59
C LEU A 428 26.65 8.73 -22.61
N THR A 429 25.61 7.88 -22.54
CA THR A 429 25.47 6.70 -23.38
C THR A 429 24.29 6.87 -24.33
N GLN A 430 24.54 6.75 -25.63
CA GLN A 430 23.46 6.75 -26.62
C GLN A 430 22.67 5.44 -26.57
N GLN A 431 21.35 5.54 -26.41
CA GLN A 431 20.39 4.44 -26.55
C GLN A 431 19.38 4.77 -27.64
N GLY A 432 19.54 4.19 -28.84
CA GLY A 432 18.66 4.54 -29.96
C GLY A 432 18.74 6.02 -30.32
N ASN A 433 17.65 6.76 -30.13
CA ASN A 433 17.59 8.21 -30.36
C ASN A 433 17.82 9.03 -29.08
N ASP A 434 17.94 8.37 -27.93
CA ASP A 434 17.88 8.95 -26.59
C ASP A 434 19.25 8.86 -25.90
N THR A 435 19.49 9.69 -24.90
CA THR A 435 20.76 9.70 -24.15
C THR A 435 20.51 9.34 -22.69
N LEU A 436 21.15 8.26 -22.24
CA LEU A 436 21.23 7.88 -20.83
C LEU A 436 22.41 8.59 -20.17
N ILE A 437 22.17 9.19 -19.01
CA ILE A 437 23.17 9.82 -18.16
C ILE A 437 23.45 8.88 -16.98
N THR A 438 24.73 8.58 -16.76
CA THR A 438 25.17 7.73 -15.64
C THR A 438 26.33 8.37 -14.89
N SER A 439 26.53 7.98 -13.63
CA SER A 439 27.71 8.31 -12.84
C SER A 439 28.12 7.10 -12.00
N ASN A 440 29.40 6.72 -12.06
CA ASN A 440 29.95 5.55 -11.37
C ASN A 440 29.21 4.21 -11.65
N GLY A 441 28.49 4.11 -12.77
CA GLY A 441 27.70 2.93 -13.13
C GLY A 441 26.24 3.00 -12.71
N GLU A 442 25.86 4.00 -11.92
CA GLU A 442 24.47 4.28 -11.55
C GLU A 442 23.78 5.15 -12.61
N GLU A 443 22.51 4.89 -12.85
CA GLU A 443 21.67 5.63 -13.79
C GLU A 443 21.10 6.87 -13.12
N LEU A 444 21.19 8.03 -13.78
CA LEU A 444 20.75 9.31 -13.21
C LEU A 444 19.54 9.90 -13.94
N GLY A 445 19.33 9.56 -15.21
CA GLY A 445 18.21 10.10 -15.99
C GLY A 445 18.35 9.84 -17.48
N LEU A 446 17.21 9.83 -18.17
CA LEU A 446 17.10 9.60 -19.61
C LEU A 446 16.60 10.86 -20.34
N LEU A 447 17.30 11.27 -21.40
CA LEU A 447 16.87 12.35 -22.29
C LEU A 447 16.35 11.80 -23.61
N LEU A 448 15.07 12.02 -23.91
CA LEU A 448 14.48 11.58 -25.16
C LEU A 448 14.91 12.46 -26.35
N GLY A 449 15.20 11.81 -27.48
CA GLY A 449 15.50 12.49 -28.73
C GLY A 449 16.83 13.27 -28.77
N ILE A 450 17.63 13.23 -27.71
CA ILE A 450 18.92 13.90 -27.62
C ILE A 450 20.06 12.94 -28.01
N GLN A 451 20.95 13.41 -28.88
CA GLN A 451 22.17 12.65 -29.19
C GLN A 451 23.27 13.00 -28.19
N ALA A 452 23.91 11.97 -27.63
CA ALA A 452 24.88 12.11 -26.55
C ALA A 452 26.08 13.01 -26.92
N ASN A 453 26.42 13.09 -28.21
CA ASN A 453 27.51 13.92 -28.72
C ASN A 453 27.16 15.40 -28.91
N GLN A 454 25.90 15.79 -28.69
CA GLN A 454 25.45 17.18 -28.73
C GLN A 454 25.56 17.86 -27.36
N LEU A 455 25.54 17.06 -26.29
CA LEU A 455 25.69 17.54 -24.92
C LEU A 455 27.14 17.86 -24.59
N ASN A 456 27.32 18.89 -23.77
CA ASN A 456 28.61 19.35 -23.27
C ASN A 456 28.46 19.93 -21.86
N GLU A 457 29.58 20.27 -21.21
CA GLU A 457 29.61 20.79 -19.84
C GLU A 457 28.70 22.00 -19.59
N ASN A 458 28.42 22.84 -20.60
CA ASN A 458 27.53 24.01 -20.41
C ASN A 458 26.05 23.64 -20.30
N ASP A 459 25.66 22.42 -20.65
CA ASP A 459 24.29 21.93 -20.51
C ASP A 459 24.03 21.39 -19.09
N PHE A 460 25.04 21.44 -18.20
CA PHE A 460 24.99 20.89 -16.85
C PHE A 460 25.32 21.95 -15.79
N THR A 461 24.69 21.82 -14.63
CA THR A 461 25.03 22.55 -13.40
C THR A 461 25.26 21.55 -12.27
N PHE A 462 26.20 21.87 -11.37
CA PHE A 462 26.62 20.98 -10.28
C PHE A 462 26.50 21.71 -8.94
N GLY A 463 25.98 21.02 -7.91
CA GLY A 463 25.61 21.58 -6.60
C GLY A 463 26.12 20.83 -5.39
#